data_AF-A0A7Y8JYY0-F1
#
_entry.id   AF-A0A7Y8JYY0-F1
#
_cell.length_a   1.000
_cell.length_b   1.000
_cell.length_c   1.000
_cell.angle_alpha   90.00
_cell.angle_beta   90.00
_cell.angle_gamma   90.00
#
_symmetry.space_group_name_H-M   'P 1'
#
loop_
_entity.id
_entity.type
_entity.pdbx_description
1 polymer ?
#
loop_
_entity_poly.entity_id
_entity_poly.type
_entity_poly.pdbx_seq_one_letter_code
_entity_poly.pdbx_strand_id
1 'polypeptide(L)'
;MLIRSLTLATLMAFTGPLLAADDINPLKQDLGKSRPLVVVELDSGNPTLATLKKQLNEPATKQSFEERNMVFYTVSFGSIGAEGEKFAKDPKDSKKLTPPETNALIRAL
;
A
#
# COMPACT_ATOMS: atom_id res chain seq x y z
N MET A 1 -34.29 42.06 9.35
CA MET A 1 -33.91 41.01 8.36
C MET A 1 -32.75 40.10 8.82
N LEU A 2 -32.16 40.27 10.01
CA LEU A 2 -30.97 39.53 10.45
C LEU A 2 -31.24 38.16 11.12
N ILE A 3 -32.48 37.90 11.54
CA ILE A 3 -32.83 36.71 12.34
C ILE A 3 -33.07 35.47 11.47
N ARG A 4 -33.32 35.65 10.17
CA ARG A 4 -33.53 34.56 9.21
C ARG A 4 -32.23 34.00 8.62
N SER A 5 -31.12 34.72 8.78
CA SER A 5 -29.81 34.33 8.25
C SER A 5 -29.05 33.40 9.21
N LEU A 6 -29.38 33.43 10.51
CA LEU A 6 -28.62 32.74 11.54
C LEU A 6 -28.85 31.22 11.54
N THR A 7 -29.99 30.76 11.02
CA THR A 7 -30.32 29.33 10.91
C THR A 7 -29.62 28.63 9.75
N LEU A 8 -29.14 29.36 8.74
CA LEU A 8 -28.43 28.75 7.60
C LEU A 8 -26.92 28.55 7.88
N ALA A 9 -26.34 29.39 8.74
CA ALA A 9 -24.91 29.35 9.08
C ALA A 9 -24.53 28.15 9.97
N THR A 10 -25.44 27.61 10.78
CA THR A 10 -25.17 26.46 11.66
C THR A 10 -25.16 25.12 10.92
N LEU A 11 -25.83 24.99 9.78
CA LEU A 11 -25.84 23.73 9.02
C LEU A 11 -24.53 23.49 8.26
N MET A 12 -23.79 24.56 7.92
CA MET A 12 -22.46 24.46 7.29
C MET A 12 -21.33 24.11 8.27
N ALA A 13 -21.60 24.04 9.58
CA ALA A 13 -20.61 23.63 10.57
C ALA A 13 -20.35 22.11 10.60
N PHE A 14 -21.10 21.31 9.84
CA PHE A 14 -20.98 19.85 9.78
C PHE A 14 -20.54 19.31 8.42
N THR A 15 -20.09 20.16 7.50
CA THR A 15 -19.32 19.71 6.33
C THR A 15 -17.83 19.85 6.61
N GLY A 16 -17.38 19.28 7.72
CA GLY A 16 -15.98 18.91 7.81
C GLY A 16 -15.71 17.95 6.64
N PRO A 17 -14.56 18.05 5.93
CA PRO A 17 -14.13 16.96 5.10
C PRO A 17 -14.20 15.72 5.98
N LEU A 18 -15.07 14.76 5.62
CA LEU A 18 -14.86 13.39 6.04
C LEU A 18 -13.44 13.14 5.57
N LEU A 19 -12.49 13.14 6.51
CA LEU A 19 -11.16 12.61 6.27
C LEU A 19 -11.46 11.19 5.84
N ALA A 20 -11.57 10.98 4.53
CA ALA A 20 -11.54 9.67 3.93
C ALA A 20 -10.30 9.08 4.55
N ALA A 21 -10.50 8.12 5.46
CA ALA A 21 -9.42 7.45 6.15
C ALA A 21 -8.41 7.13 5.06
N ASP A 22 -7.26 7.80 5.12
CA ASP A 22 -6.17 7.70 4.17
C ASP A 22 -6.12 6.26 3.73
N ASP A 23 -6.41 6.00 2.45
CA ASP A 23 -6.79 4.68 1.97
C ASP A 23 -5.70 3.69 2.40
N ILE A 24 -5.95 2.97 3.51
CA ILE A 24 -4.94 2.16 4.23
C ILE A 24 -4.42 1.06 3.31
N ASN A 25 -5.19 0.75 2.26
CA ASN A 25 -4.80 -0.17 1.22
C ASN A 25 -3.65 0.42 0.37
N PRO A 26 -2.44 -0.13 0.47
CA PRO A 26 -1.29 0.35 -0.28
C PRO A 26 -1.47 0.18 -1.81
N LEU A 27 -2.32 -0.77 -2.26
CA LEU A 27 -2.63 -0.93 -3.68
C LEU A 27 -3.37 0.27 -4.26
N LYS A 28 -4.21 0.94 -3.46
CA LYS A 28 -4.93 2.13 -3.91
C LYS A 28 -4.04 3.36 -3.96
N GLN A 29 -3.00 3.42 -3.13
CA GLN A 29 -2.02 4.50 -3.17
C GLN A 29 -1.19 4.48 -4.47
N ASP A 30 -0.92 3.27 -4.97
CA ASP A 30 -0.19 3.02 -6.22
C ASP A 30 -1.10 2.94 -7.47
N LEU A 31 -2.42 2.94 -7.27
CA LEU A 31 -3.41 2.84 -8.35
C LEU A 31 -3.26 4.03 -9.32
N GLY A 32 -2.95 3.72 -10.58
CA GLY A 32 -2.71 4.71 -11.62
C GLY A 32 -1.32 5.38 -11.61
N LYS A 33 -0.46 5.06 -10.63
CA LYS A 33 0.92 5.57 -10.55
C LYS A 33 1.96 4.51 -10.91
N SER A 34 1.73 3.28 -10.46
CA SER A 34 2.66 2.16 -10.65
C SER A 34 1.90 0.84 -10.75
N ARG A 35 2.58 -0.19 -11.27
CA ARG A 35 2.00 -1.53 -11.42
C ARG A 35 2.44 -2.41 -10.24
N PRO A 36 1.52 -2.78 -9.32
CA PRO A 36 1.88 -3.60 -8.17
C PRO A 36 2.05 -5.08 -8.59
N LEU A 37 3.17 -5.69 -8.20
CA LEU A 37 3.37 -7.14 -8.18
C LEU A 37 3.27 -7.59 -6.73
N VAL A 38 2.22 -8.33 -6.38
CA VAL A 38 2.01 -8.84 -5.02
C VAL A 38 2.38 -10.32 -4.97
N VAL A 39 3.28 -10.68 -4.06
CA VAL A 39 3.66 -12.06 -3.77
C VAL A 39 3.26 -12.39 -2.35
N VAL A 40 2.49 -13.45 -2.21
CA VAL A 40 2.02 -13.94 -0.91
C VAL A 40 2.73 -15.25 -0.59
N GLU A 41 3.50 -15.23 0.48
CA GLU A 41 4.16 -16.40 1.07
C GLU A 41 3.31 -16.91 2.23
N LEU A 42 2.71 -18.08 2.05
CA LEU A 42 1.82 -18.71 3.04
C LEU A 42 2.56 -19.47 4.14
N ASP A 43 3.83 -19.79 3.91
CA ASP A 43 4.68 -20.56 4.80
C ASP A 43 5.99 -19.80 5.03
N SER A 44 6.24 -19.37 6.27
CA SER A 44 7.41 -18.56 6.60
C SER A 44 8.70 -19.37 6.47
N GLY A 45 9.50 -19.07 5.45
CA GLY A 45 10.78 -19.75 5.21
C GLY A 45 10.90 -20.33 3.80
N ASN A 46 10.03 -19.95 2.87
CA ASN A 46 10.08 -20.42 1.50
C ASN A 46 11.30 -19.83 0.76
N PRO A 47 12.22 -20.66 0.24
CA PRO A 47 13.42 -20.18 -0.46
C PRO A 47 13.09 -19.41 -1.75
N THR A 48 11.88 -19.56 -2.29
CA THR A 48 11.41 -18.86 -3.50
C THR A 48 11.34 -17.35 -3.29
N LEU A 49 10.87 -16.88 -2.12
CA LEU A 49 10.75 -15.44 -1.86
C LEU A 49 12.14 -14.78 -1.79
N ALA A 50 13.10 -15.45 -1.15
CA ALA A 50 14.49 -15.01 -1.09
C ALA A 50 15.14 -14.99 -2.49
N THR A 51 14.83 -16.00 -3.32
CA THR A 51 15.32 -16.08 -4.70
C THR A 51 14.73 -14.96 -5.56
N LEU A 52 13.42 -14.69 -5.46
CA LEU A 52 12.75 -13.59 -6.14
C LEU A 52 13.33 -12.24 -5.74
N LYS A 53 13.55 -12.00 -4.43
CA LYS A 53 14.20 -10.78 -3.94
C LYS A 53 15.63 -10.62 -4.48
N LYS A 54 16.38 -11.73 -4.69
CA LYS A 54 17.70 -11.69 -5.34
C LYS A 54 17.60 -11.36 -6.83
N GLN A 55 16.68 -12.00 -7.55
CA GLN A 55 16.45 -11.73 -8.97
C GLN A 55 15.99 -10.29 -9.21
N LEU A 56 15.16 -9.74 -8.32
CA LEU A 56 14.77 -8.32 -8.30
C LEU A 56 15.96 -7.37 -8.11
N ASN A 57 17.08 -7.85 -7.57
CA ASN A 57 18.30 -7.06 -7.44
C ASN A 57 19.23 -7.14 -8.65
N GLU A 58 18.99 -8.07 -9.58
CA GLU A 58 19.76 -8.20 -10.80
C GLU A 58 19.51 -7.00 -11.73
N PRO A 59 20.54 -6.50 -12.42
CA PRO A 59 20.44 -5.27 -13.22
C PRO A 59 19.40 -5.37 -14.33
N ALA A 60 19.28 -6.51 -15.01
CA ALA A 60 18.30 -6.71 -16.09
C ALA A 60 16.85 -6.68 -15.57
N THR A 61 16.62 -7.29 -14.41
CA THR A 61 15.29 -7.35 -13.77
C THR A 61 14.93 -5.99 -13.16
N LYS A 62 15.88 -5.32 -12.51
CA LYS A 62 15.70 -3.94 -12.03
C LYS A 62 15.31 -2.99 -13.15
N GLN A 63 16.06 -3.02 -14.26
CA GLN A 63 15.76 -2.18 -15.41
C GLN A 63 14.34 -2.45 -15.94
N SER A 64 13.93 -3.72 -16.04
CA SER A 64 12.57 -4.09 -16.46
C SER A 64 11.50 -3.63 -15.46
N PHE A 65 11.81 -3.60 -14.16
CA PHE A 65 10.93 -3.07 -13.11
C PHE A 65 10.78 -1.55 -13.21
N GLU A 66 11.87 -0.86 -13.50
CA GLU A 66 11.90 0.59 -13.65
C GLU A 66 11.20 1.06 -14.93
N GLU A 67 11.49 0.44 -16.08
CA GLU A 67 10.84 0.76 -17.37
C GLU A 67 9.31 0.60 -17.32
N ARG A 68 8.83 -0.30 -16.46
CA ARG A 68 7.42 -0.62 -16.31
C ARG A 68 6.77 0.03 -15.08
N ASN A 69 7.49 0.90 -14.37
CA ASN A 69 7.07 1.53 -13.12
C ASN A 69 6.40 0.54 -12.16
N MET A 70 7.09 -0.57 -11.85
CA MET A 70 6.54 -1.63 -11.00
C MET A 70 6.92 -1.44 -9.54
N VAL A 71 6.02 -1.86 -8.65
CA VAL A 71 6.23 -1.91 -7.19
C VAL A 71 6.03 -3.34 -6.74
N PHE A 72 6.92 -3.85 -5.90
CA PHE A 72 6.86 -5.22 -5.41
C PHE A 72 6.36 -5.26 -3.96
N TYR A 73 5.24 -5.92 -3.74
CA TYR A 73 4.65 -6.15 -2.44
C TYR A 73 4.85 -7.61 -2.02
N THR A 74 5.38 -7.84 -0.84
CA THR A 74 5.46 -9.18 -0.25
C THR A 74 4.65 -9.25 1.01
N VAL A 75 3.86 -10.31 1.16
CA VAL A 75 3.16 -10.66 2.40
C VAL A 75 3.65 -12.02 2.84
N SER A 76 4.26 -12.11 4.02
CA SER A 76 4.70 -13.38 4.61
C SER A 76 3.81 -13.71 5.81
N PHE A 77 3.16 -14.86 5.76
CA PHE A 77 2.39 -15.41 6.87
C PHE A 77 3.30 -16.26 7.75
N GLY A 78 3.57 -15.78 8.97
CA GLY A 78 4.32 -16.52 9.98
C GLY A 78 3.47 -16.87 11.19
N SER A 79 4.08 -17.57 12.15
CA SER A 79 3.42 -18.02 13.38
C SER A 79 2.88 -16.89 14.28
N ILE A 80 3.34 -15.65 14.07
CA ILE A 80 3.01 -14.47 14.89
C ILE A 80 2.04 -13.52 14.13
N GLY A 81 1.74 -13.78 12.86
CA GLY A 81 0.84 -12.97 12.04
C GLY A 81 1.34 -12.78 10.61
N ALA A 82 0.68 -11.90 9.87
CA ALA A 82 1.08 -11.52 8.52
C ALA A 82 1.97 -10.28 8.56
N GLU A 83 3.15 -10.36 7.93
CA GLU A 83 4.07 -9.24 7.74
C GLU A 83 4.08 -8.80 6.28
N GLY A 84 3.82 -7.52 6.03
CA GLY A 84 3.86 -6.93 4.70
C GLY A 84 5.12 -6.08 4.48
N GLU A 85 5.70 -6.14 3.29
CA GLU A 85 6.79 -5.26 2.86
C GLU A 85 6.50 -4.71 1.46
N LYS A 86 6.73 -3.41 1.27
CA LYS A 86 6.73 -2.72 -0.03
C LYS A 86 8.17 -2.49 -0.45
N PHE A 87 8.51 -2.90 -1.66
CA PHE A 87 9.75 -2.62 -2.35
C PHE A 87 9.44 -1.79 -3.59
N ALA A 88 10.03 -0.60 -3.68
CA ALA A 88 9.85 0.33 -4.78
C ALA A 88 11.21 0.70 -5.40
N LYS A 89 11.18 1.31 -6.59
CA LYS A 89 12.36 1.81 -7.31
C LYS A 89 13.27 2.65 -6.40
N ASP A 90 12.67 3.56 -5.64
CA ASP A 90 13.37 4.38 -4.67
C ASP A 90 13.42 3.67 -3.30
N PRO A 91 14.61 3.53 -2.68
CA PRO A 91 14.75 2.95 -1.35
C PRO A 91 13.95 3.70 -0.27
N LYS A 92 13.60 4.96 -0.53
CA LYS A 92 12.80 5.81 0.36
C LYS A 92 11.31 5.45 0.33
N ASP A 93 10.83 4.90 -0.77
CA ASP A 93 9.46 4.41 -0.94
C ASP A 93 9.33 2.93 -0.56
N SER A 94 10.45 2.27 -0.31
CA SER A 94 10.49 0.91 0.24
C SER A 94 10.27 0.96 1.75
N LYS A 95 9.20 0.35 2.22
CA LYS A 95 8.76 0.43 3.62
C LYS A 95 8.15 -0.90 4.07
N LYS A 96 8.38 -1.27 5.33
CA LYS A 96 7.56 -2.31 5.98
C LYS A 96 6.13 -1.79 6.17
N LEU A 97 5.17 -2.56 5.68
CA LEU A 97 3.76 -2.25 5.87
C LEU A 97 3.40 -2.51 7.34
N THR A 98 2.63 -1.60 7.91
CA THR A 98 2.06 -1.78 9.24
C THR A 98 1.04 -2.94 9.22
N PRO A 99 0.71 -3.56 10.36
CA PRO A 99 -0.30 -4.62 10.40
C PRO A 99 -1.66 -4.22 9.79
N PRO A 100 -2.17 -2.98 9.98
CA PRO A 100 -3.37 -2.51 9.29
C PRO A 100 -3.23 -2.45 7.76
N GLU A 101 -2.10 -1.94 7.24
CA GLU A 101 -1.81 -1.87 5.80
C GLU A 101 -1.67 -3.28 5.19
N THR A 102 -1.02 -4.20 5.91
CA THR A 102 -0.87 -5.60 5.50
C THR A 102 -2.24 -6.31 5.44
N ASN A 103 -3.08 -6.11 6.45
CA ASN A 103 -4.45 -6.65 6.45
C ASN A 103 -5.31 -6.04 5.34
N ALA A 104 -5.17 -4.74 5.08
CA ALA A 104 -5.86 -4.07 3.98
C ALA A 104 -5.40 -4.60 2.61
N LEU A 105 -4.10 -4.87 2.46
CA LEU A 105 -3.53 -5.51 1.27
C LEU A 105 -4.10 -6.92 1.07
N ILE A 106 -4.08 -7.76 2.11
CA ILE A 106 -4.63 -9.14 2.04
C ILE A 106 -6.11 -9.13 1.67
N ARG A 107 -6.91 -8.18 2.21
CA ARG A 107 -8.34 -8.05 1.90
C ARG A 107 -8.63 -7.55 0.48
N ALA A 108 -7.65 -6.95 -0.17
CA ALA A 108 -7.79 -6.37 -1.51
C ALA A 108 -7.35 -7.32 -2.64
N LEU A 109 -6.75 -8.45 -2.29
CA LEU A 109 -6.43 -9.57 -3.17
C LEU A 109 -7.68 -10.45 -3.38
#